data_AF-A0A7S2HP84-F1
#
_entry.id   AF-A0A7S2HP84-F1
#
_cell.length_a   1.000
_cell.length_b   1.000
_cell.length_c   1.000
_cell.angle_alpha   90.00
_cell.angle_beta   90.00
_cell.angle_gamma   90.00
#
_symmetry.space_group_name_H-M   'P 1'
#
loop_
_entity.id
_entity.type
_entity.pdbx_description
1 polymer ?
#
loop_
_entity_poly.entity_id
_entity_poly.type
_entity_poly.pdbx_seq_one_letter_code
_entity_poly.pdbx_strand_id
1 'polypeptide(L)'
;KSVVCLCTNAVSVLQWKFQFQLWTNIPEERISCFMSDKKDPLHPGGCVLITTYTMVSYSGKRSEQAAEVMNAIQGREWGLMLMDEVHVVPAKMFRRVVGSVKAHCRLGLTATLVREDDLISDLNFLIGPKLYEANWMDLTTQGYLANVQCVEVWCPMTGPFMREYLTASTARMKQLLYVMNPAKLRATEFLVNFHEERGDKIIVF
;
A
#
# COMPACT_ATOMS: atom_id res chain seq x y z
N LYS A 1 -13.90 15.08 -16.17
CA LYS A 1 -14.03 13.65 -16.56
C LYS A 1 -14.08 12.80 -15.29
N SER A 2 -14.64 11.60 -15.34
CA SER A 2 -14.71 10.73 -14.14
C SER A 2 -13.38 10.06 -13.85
N VAL A 3 -13.10 9.85 -12.57
CA VAL A 3 -11.84 9.26 -12.08
C VAL A 3 -12.15 8.04 -11.23
N VAL A 4 -11.43 6.95 -11.49
CA VAL A 4 -11.45 5.77 -10.62
C VAL A 4 -10.11 5.65 -9.92
N CYS A 5 -10.11 5.53 -8.60
CA CYS A 5 -8.95 5.39 -7.74
C CYS A 5 -8.95 3.98 -7.13
N LEU A 6 -7.87 3.24 -7.38
CA LEU A 6 -7.68 1.87 -6.96
C LEU A 6 -6.63 1.82 -5.85
N CYS A 7 -7.03 1.31 -4.69
CA CYS A 7 -6.23 1.24 -3.48
C CYS A 7 -5.93 -0.22 -3.09
N THR A 8 -4.88 -0.44 -2.30
CA THR A 8 -4.52 -1.78 -1.79
C THR A 8 -5.42 -2.24 -0.65
N ASN A 9 -5.79 -1.34 0.25
CA ASN A 9 -6.58 -1.65 1.45
C ASN A 9 -7.70 -0.60 1.69
N ALA A 10 -8.60 -0.91 2.62
CA ALA A 10 -9.73 -0.03 2.96
C ALA A 10 -9.29 1.27 3.68
N VAL A 11 -8.17 1.24 4.40
CA VAL A 11 -7.63 2.43 5.08
C VAL A 11 -7.19 3.47 4.04
N SER A 12 -6.48 3.04 2.99
CA SER A 12 -6.08 3.85 1.85
C SER A 12 -7.29 4.44 1.13
N VAL A 13 -8.40 3.70 0.99
CA VAL A 13 -9.64 4.25 0.41
C VAL A 13 -10.14 5.46 1.21
N LEU A 14 -10.18 5.35 2.53
CA LEU A 14 -10.61 6.45 3.41
C LEU A 14 -9.61 7.62 3.40
N GLN A 15 -8.31 7.33 3.35
CA GLN A 15 -7.27 8.35 3.22
C GLN A 15 -7.43 9.12 1.90
N TRP A 16 -7.61 8.42 0.78
CA TRP A 16 -7.87 9.05 -0.52
C TRP A 16 -9.14 9.87 -0.51
N LYS A 17 -10.23 9.37 0.08
CA LYS A 17 -11.48 10.13 0.23
C LYS A 17 -11.21 11.46 0.95
N PHE A 18 -10.51 11.40 2.09
CA PHE A 18 -10.16 12.57 2.86
C PHE A 18 -9.27 13.54 2.07
N GLN A 19 -8.24 13.05 1.39
CA GLN A 19 -7.35 13.90 0.58
C GLN A 19 -8.07 14.56 -0.59
N PHE A 20 -8.99 13.86 -1.26
CA PHE A 20 -9.83 14.47 -2.29
C PHE A 20 -10.72 15.58 -1.71
N GLN A 21 -11.33 15.36 -0.55
CA GLN A 21 -12.17 16.38 0.10
C GLN A 21 -11.35 17.60 0.57
N LEU A 22 -10.11 17.38 1.00
CA LEU A 22 -9.25 18.44 1.50
C LEU A 22 -8.69 19.33 0.39
N TRP A 23 -8.23 18.71 -0.71
CA TRP A 23 -7.50 19.39 -1.77
C TRP A 23 -8.32 19.68 -3.03
N THR A 24 -9.58 19.24 -3.09
CA THR A 24 -10.48 19.50 -4.23
C THR A 24 -11.79 20.10 -3.77
N ASN A 25 -12.47 20.80 -4.67
CA ASN A 25 -13.79 21.38 -4.46
C ASN A 25 -14.94 20.45 -4.91
N ILE A 26 -14.69 19.13 -4.93
CA ILE A 26 -15.66 18.14 -5.38
C ILE A 26 -16.69 17.93 -4.25
N PRO A 27 -18.00 18.04 -4.52
CA PRO A 27 -19.02 17.79 -3.50
C PRO A 27 -19.01 16.31 -3.09
N GLU A 28 -19.29 16.03 -1.81
CA GLU A 28 -19.20 14.68 -1.25
C GLU A 28 -20.10 13.66 -1.97
N GLU A 29 -21.26 14.08 -2.47
CA GLU A 29 -22.18 13.26 -3.27
C GLU A 29 -21.56 12.71 -4.56
N ARG A 30 -20.47 13.33 -5.04
CA ARG A 30 -19.73 12.89 -6.23
C ARG A 30 -18.50 12.05 -5.90
N ILE A 31 -18.22 11.81 -4.62
CA ILE A 31 -17.13 10.96 -4.14
C ILE A 31 -17.74 9.68 -3.56
N SER A 32 -17.78 8.62 -4.38
CA SER A 32 -18.33 7.33 -3.98
C SER A 32 -17.22 6.40 -3.51
N CYS A 33 -17.40 5.76 -2.36
CA CYS A 33 -16.51 4.70 -1.88
C CYS A 33 -17.15 3.34 -2.12
N PHE A 34 -16.37 2.42 -2.71
CA PHE A 34 -16.80 1.05 -2.93
C PHE A 34 -15.88 0.09 -2.20
N MET A 35 -16.34 -0.32 -1.02
CA MET A 35 -15.69 -1.25 -0.09
C MET A 35 -16.63 -2.44 0.17
N SER A 36 -16.13 -3.46 0.86
CA SER A 36 -16.94 -4.64 1.20
C SER A 36 -18.11 -4.31 2.11
N ASP A 37 -17.90 -3.38 3.04
CA ASP A 37 -18.83 -2.91 4.07
C ASP A 37 -19.69 -1.73 3.60
N LYS A 38 -19.13 -0.81 2.81
CA LYS A 38 -19.82 0.39 2.32
C LYS A 38 -19.85 0.43 0.79
N LYS A 39 -21.07 0.51 0.24
CA LYS A 39 -21.32 0.52 -1.22
C LYS A 39 -22.15 1.76 -1.56
N ASP A 40 -21.47 2.88 -1.72
CA ASP A 40 -22.13 4.11 -2.12
C ASP A 40 -22.56 4.01 -3.60
N PRO A 41 -23.78 4.45 -3.96
CA PRO A 41 -24.20 4.48 -5.35
C PRO A 41 -23.30 5.41 -6.16
N LEU A 42 -23.08 5.05 -7.42
CA LEU A 42 -22.28 5.86 -8.34
C LEU A 42 -23.11 7.01 -8.89
N HIS A 43 -22.60 8.24 -8.77
CA HIS A 43 -23.29 9.40 -9.32
C HIS A 43 -23.31 9.35 -10.89
N PRO A 44 -24.45 9.63 -11.54
CA PRO A 44 -24.59 9.51 -13.00
C PRO A 44 -23.71 10.51 -13.78
N GLY A 45 -23.54 11.73 -13.25
CA GLY A 45 -22.60 12.75 -13.75
C GLY A 45 -21.13 12.46 -13.43
N GLY A 46 -20.23 13.40 -13.71
CA GLY A 46 -18.79 13.24 -13.43
C GLY A 46 -18.52 13.00 -11.94
N CYS A 47 -17.80 11.92 -11.60
CA CYS A 47 -17.60 11.49 -10.23
C CYS A 47 -16.19 10.92 -9.98
N VAL A 48 -15.83 10.82 -8.71
CA VAL A 48 -14.64 10.12 -8.22
C VAL A 48 -15.10 8.86 -7.52
N LEU A 49 -14.66 7.71 -8.01
CA LEU A 49 -14.88 6.42 -7.38
C LEU A 49 -13.59 5.97 -6.72
N ILE A 50 -13.64 5.58 -5.45
CA ILE A 50 -12.49 5.07 -4.72
C ILE A 50 -12.81 3.64 -4.28
N THR A 51 -11.98 2.67 -4.67
CA THR A 51 -12.21 1.25 -4.40
C THR A 51 -10.90 0.49 -4.28
N THR A 52 -10.96 -0.77 -3.87
CA THR A 52 -9.77 -1.62 -3.77
C THR A 52 -9.58 -2.52 -4.99
N TYR A 53 -8.33 -2.92 -5.26
CA TYR A 53 -8.02 -3.86 -6.34
C TYR A 53 -8.76 -5.20 -6.21
N THR A 54 -8.93 -5.68 -4.97
CA THR A 54 -9.62 -6.94 -4.68
C THR A 54 -11.10 -6.85 -5.04
N MET A 55 -11.78 -5.74 -4.75
CA MET A 55 -13.20 -5.56 -5.07
C MET A 55 -13.46 -5.60 -6.58
N VAL A 56 -12.59 -4.95 -7.37
CA VAL A 56 -12.73 -4.92 -8.83
C VAL A 56 -12.38 -6.26 -9.47
N SER A 57 -11.32 -6.92 -9.00
CA SER A 57 -10.83 -8.18 -9.57
C SER A 57 -11.57 -9.43 -9.08
N TYR A 58 -12.39 -9.34 -8.04
CA TYR A 58 -13.08 -10.47 -7.44
C TYR A 58 -14.08 -11.12 -8.41
N SER A 59 -13.87 -12.40 -8.76
CA SER A 59 -14.69 -13.14 -9.74
C SER A 59 -15.69 -14.12 -9.11
N GLY A 60 -15.86 -14.11 -7.78
CA GLY A 60 -16.81 -14.98 -7.08
C GLY A 60 -18.24 -14.44 -7.09
N LYS A 61 -19.15 -15.12 -6.35
CA LYS A 61 -20.51 -14.62 -6.13
C LYS A 61 -20.46 -13.29 -5.38
N ARG A 62 -20.98 -12.25 -6.03
CA ARG A 62 -21.13 -10.90 -5.47
C ARG A 62 -22.56 -10.74 -4.94
N SER A 63 -22.73 -9.93 -3.91
CA SER A 63 -24.05 -9.43 -3.54
C SER A 63 -24.65 -8.65 -4.71
N GLU A 64 -25.97 -8.64 -4.87
CA GLU A 64 -26.69 -7.95 -5.95
C GLU A 64 -26.24 -6.49 -6.12
N GLN A 65 -26.18 -5.72 -5.02
CA GLN A 65 -25.66 -4.34 -5.01
C GLN A 65 -24.23 -4.20 -5.54
N ALA A 66 -23.36 -5.19 -5.28
CA ALA A 66 -21.98 -5.15 -5.75
C ALA A 66 -21.88 -5.51 -7.25
N ALA A 67 -22.82 -6.31 -7.76
CA ALA A 67 -22.93 -6.57 -9.19
C ALA A 67 -23.43 -5.33 -9.94
N GLU A 68 -24.44 -4.64 -9.40
CA GLU A 68 -24.95 -3.38 -9.98
C GLU A 68 -23.88 -2.30 -10.08
N VAL A 69 -23.16 -2.03 -8.99
CA VAL A 69 -22.07 -1.04 -8.99
C VAL A 69 -20.98 -1.42 -9.98
N MET A 70 -20.64 -2.70 -10.08
CA MET A 70 -19.62 -3.18 -11.02
C MET A 70 -20.07 -3.08 -12.47
N ASN A 71 -21.34 -3.34 -12.77
CA ASN A 71 -21.91 -3.09 -14.08
C ASN A 71 -21.87 -1.59 -14.42
N ALA A 72 -22.14 -0.71 -13.46
CA ALA A 72 -22.02 0.73 -13.64
C ALA A 72 -20.57 1.18 -13.90
N ILE A 73 -19.59 0.55 -13.23
CA ILE A 73 -18.16 0.81 -13.46
C ILE A 73 -17.74 0.37 -14.87
N GLN A 74 -18.17 -0.81 -15.31
CA GLN A 74 -17.81 -1.37 -16.62
C GLN A 74 -18.53 -0.70 -17.80
N GLY A 75 -19.78 -0.27 -17.57
CA GLY A 75 -20.60 0.44 -18.56
C GLY A 75 -20.16 1.89 -18.79
N ARG A 76 -19.29 2.42 -17.93
CA ARG A 76 -18.80 3.80 -17.99
C ARG A 76 -17.37 3.87 -18.52
N GLU A 77 -17.11 4.81 -19.41
CA GLU A 77 -15.74 5.17 -19.79
C GLU A 77 -15.15 6.18 -18.80
N TRP A 78 -14.02 5.82 -18.21
CA TRP A 78 -13.31 6.63 -17.23
C TRP A 78 -12.27 7.52 -17.91
N GLY A 79 -12.16 8.76 -17.44
CA GLY A 79 -11.14 9.67 -17.95
C GLY A 79 -9.75 9.28 -17.45
N LEU A 80 -9.65 8.96 -16.17
CA LEU A 80 -8.41 8.64 -15.49
C LEU A 80 -8.61 7.46 -14.54
N MET A 81 -7.68 6.51 -14.60
CA MET A 81 -7.52 5.43 -13.63
C MET A 81 -6.28 5.69 -12.80
N LEU A 82 -6.49 6.07 -11.54
CA LEU A 82 -5.46 6.22 -10.51
C LEU A 82 -5.25 4.87 -9.82
N MET A 83 -4.00 4.47 -9.68
CA MET A 83 -3.60 3.18 -9.13
C MET A 83 -2.54 3.43 -8.06
N ASP A 84 -2.86 3.13 -6.82
CA ASP A 84 -2.00 3.35 -5.67
C ASP A 84 -1.19 2.09 -5.33
N GLU A 85 0.06 2.28 -4.93
CA GLU A 85 1.05 1.23 -4.66
C GLU A 85 1.10 0.13 -5.74
N VAL A 86 1.32 0.56 -7.00
CA VAL A 86 1.29 -0.35 -8.16
C VAL A 86 2.28 -1.51 -8.08
N HIS A 87 3.36 -1.38 -7.30
CA HIS A 87 4.35 -2.44 -7.11
C HIS A 87 3.80 -3.64 -6.32
N VAL A 88 2.84 -3.43 -5.41
CA VAL A 88 2.28 -4.47 -4.54
C VAL A 88 1.32 -5.39 -5.29
N VAL A 89 0.74 -4.92 -6.39
CA VAL A 89 -0.33 -5.64 -7.08
C VAL A 89 0.23 -6.74 -7.99
N PRO A 90 -0.21 -8.00 -7.83
CA PRO A 90 0.22 -9.09 -8.72
C PRO A 90 -0.21 -8.85 -10.17
N ALA A 91 0.66 -9.20 -11.13
CA ALA A 91 0.41 -9.00 -12.56
C ALA A 91 -0.94 -9.59 -13.04
N LYS A 92 -1.35 -10.76 -12.51
CA LYS A 92 -2.65 -11.39 -12.83
C LYS A 92 -3.85 -10.56 -12.40
N MET A 93 -3.79 -9.98 -11.20
CA MET A 93 -4.86 -9.12 -10.69
C MET A 93 -4.92 -7.83 -11.51
N PHE A 94 -3.76 -7.27 -11.84
CA PHE A 94 -3.63 -6.06 -12.63
C PHE A 94 -4.27 -6.19 -14.02
N ARG A 95 -3.93 -7.25 -14.77
CA ARG A 95 -4.52 -7.55 -16.09
C ARG A 95 -6.04 -7.62 -16.04
N ARG A 96 -6.60 -8.21 -14.98
CA ARG A 96 -8.06 -8.32 -14.81
C ARG A 96 -8.71 -6.96 -14.56
N VAL A 97 -8.10 -6.12 -13.72
CA VAL A 97 -8.61 -4.78 -13.41
C VAL A 97 -8.58 -3.89 -14.65
N VAL A 98 -7.44 -3.86 -15.35
CA VAL A 98 -7.28 -3.08 -16.59
C VAL A 98 -8.20 -3.58 -17.71
N GLY A 99 -8.45 -4.89 -17.78
CA GLY A 99 -9.40 -5.46 -18.75
C GLY A 99 -10.86 -5.19 -18.41
N SER A 100 -11.20 -5.03 -17.13
CA SER A 100 -12.59 -4.83 -16.68
C SER A 100 -13.01 -3.36 -16.77
N VAL A 101 -12.10 -2.42 -16.47
CA VAL A 101 -12.42 -0.99 -16.38
C VAL A 101 -11.81 -0.24 -17.55
N LYS A 102 -12.67 0.31 -18.41
CA LYS A 102 -12.26 1.10 -19.57
C LYS A 102 -11.87 2.51 -19.13
N ALA A 103 -10.60 2.86 -19.28
CA ALA A 103 -10.08 4.20 -18.96
C ALA A 103 -9.17 4.72 -20.08
N HIS A 104 -9.27 6.01 -20.40
CA HIS A 104 -8.44 6.66 -21.42
C HIS A 104 -7.00 6.90 -20.95
N CYS A 105 -6.82 7.34 -19.71
CA CYS A 105 -5.52 7.58 -19.11
C CYS A 105 -5.35 6.72 -17.85
N ARG A 106 -4.14 6.23 -17.65
CA ARG A 106 -3.76 5.42 -16.48
C ARG A 106 -2.59 6.10 -15.80
N LEU A 107 -2.63 6.19 -14.47
CA LEU A 107 -1.56 6.74 -13.67
C LEU A 107 -1.31 5.82 -12.48
N GLY A 108 -0.10 5.28 -12.41
CA GLY A 108 0.38 4.50 -11.29
C GLY A 108 1.19 5.37 -10.33
N LEU A 109 0.84 5.30 -9.05
CA LEU A 109 1.57 5.92 -7.95
C LEU A 109 2.28 4.80 -7.17
N THR A 110 3.56 5.00 -6.87
CA THR A 110 4.35 4.05 -6.09
C THR A 110 5.53 4.78 -5.48
N ALA A 111 5.85 4.50 -4.22
CA ALA A 111 7.04 5.03 -3.57
C ALA A 111 8.30 4.22 -3.94
N THR A 112 8.15 2.91 -4.13
CA THR A 112 9.23 1.99 -4.48
C THR A 112 8.96 1.31 -5.81
N LEU A 113 9.96 1.29 -6.69
CA LEU A 113 9.89 0.59 -7.98
C LEU A 113 10.46 -0.83 -7.93
N VAL A 114 11.09 -1.21 -6.81
CA VAL A 114 11.68 -2.54 -6.65
C VAL A 114 10.55 -3.53 -6.37
N ARG A 115 10.36 -4.50 -7.27
CA ARG A 115 9.59 -5.72 -6.99
C ARG A 115 10.58 -6.85 -6.79
N GLU A 116 10.32 -7.70 -5.81
CA GLU A 116 11.14 -8.90 -5.53
C GLU A 116 10.96 -9.99 -6.60
N ASP A 117 9.96 -9.87 -7.48
CA ASP A 117 9.56 -10.92 -8.44
C ASP A 117 10.06 -10.70 -9.89
N ASP A 118 10.94 -9.72 -10.15
CA ASP A 118 11.50 -9.36 -11.48
C ASP A 118 10.47 -9.08 -12.61
N LEU A 119 9.17 -9.08 -12.29
CA LEU A 119 8.07 -8.88 -13.25
C LEU A 119 7.74 -7.40 -13.49
N ILE A 120 8.72 -6.51 -13.32
CA ILE A 120 8.55 -5.06 -13.50
C ILE A 120 8.27 -4.72 -14.98
N SER A 121 8.81 -5.51 -15.91
CA SER A 121 8.59 -5.34 -17.35
C SER A 121 7.11 -5.46 -17.76
N ASP A 122 6.35 -6.33 -17.10
CA ASP A 122 4.91 -6.49 -17.31
C ASP A 122 4.13 -5.22 -16.91
N LEU A 123 4.61 -4.47 -15.92
CA LEU A 123 3.95 -3.25 -15.45
C LEU A 123 4.02 -2.14 -16.50
N ASN A 124 5.17 -2.00 -17.16
CA ASN A 124 5.38 -1.04 -18.23
C ASN A 124 4.44 -1.29 -19.42
N PHE A 125 4.14 -2.56 -19.71
CA PHE A 125 3.20 -2.91 -20.77
C PHE A 125 1.74 -2.57 -20.38
N LEU A 126 1.37 -2.74 -19.12
CA LEU A 126 -0.02 -2.58 -18.67
C LEU A 126 -0.41 -1.12 -18.42
N ILE A 127 0.50 -0.33 -17.84
CA ILE A 127 0.27 1.08 -17.49
C ILE A 127 0.86 2.01 -18.53
N GLY A 128 2.11 1.75 -18.92
CA GLY A 128 2.97 2.65 -19.66
C GLY A 128 4.34 2.79 -19.00
N PRO A 129 5.26 3.53 -19.64
CA PRO A 129 6.61 3.73 -19.13
C PRO A 129 6.62 4.58 -17.86
N LYS A 130 7.69 4.45 -17.06
CA LYS A 130 7.96 5.35 -15.93
C LYS A 130 8.14 6.79 -16.44
N LEU A 131 7.23 7.68 -16.04
CA LEU A 131 7.27 9.08 -16.46
C LEU A 131 8.19 9.95 -15.61
N TYR A 132 8.21 9.70 -14.30
CA TYR A 132 8.97 10.52 -13.36
C TYR A 132 9.39 9.69 -12.15
N GLU A 133 10.59 9.96 -11.66
CA GLU A 133 11.11 9.42 -10.41
C GLU A 133 11.75 10.57 -9.66
N ALA A 134 11.26 10.83 -8.45
CA ALA A 134 11.85 11.83 -7.58
C ALA A 134 13.08 11.22 -6.89
N ASN A 135 14.20 11.93 -6.92
CA ASN A 135 15.37 11.53 -6.15
C ASN A 135 15.15 11.86 -4.67
N TRP A 136 15.20 10.84 -3.83
CA TRP A 136 15.02 11.00 -2.39
C TRP A 136 16.12 11.84 -1.73
N MET A 137 17.35 11.82 -2.26
CA MET A 137 18.46 12.64 -1.74
C MET A 137 18.19 14.14 -1.94
N ASP A 138 17.64 14.51 -3.10
CA ASP A 138 17.32 15.91 -3.42
C ASP A 138 16.14 16.40 -2.56
N LEU A 139 15.10 15.57 -2.39
CA LEU A 139 13.96 15.87 -1.53
C LEU A 139 14.35 16.04 -0.05
N THR A 140 15.34 15.26 0.41
CA THR A 140 15.89 15.37 1.76
C THR A 140 16.70 16.66 1.92
N THR A 141 17.54 16.98 0.93
CA THR A 141 18.33 18.23 0.91
C THR A 141 17.45 19.47 0.86
N GLN A 142 16.32 19.41 0.15
CA GLN A 142 15.33 20.49 0.07
C GLN A 142 14.44 20.62 1.31
N GLY A 143 14.55 19.70 2.28
CA GLY A 143 13.80 19.73 3.54
C GLY A 143 12.36 19.23 3.44
N TYR A 144 11.97 18.59 2.32
CA TYR A 144 10.65 17.94 2.20
C TYR A 144 10.59 16.59 2.92
N LEU A 145 11.73 15.91 3.05
CA LEU A 145 11.87 14.65 3.79
C LEU A 145 12.74 14.84 5.03
N ALA A 146 12.44 14.06 6.07
CA ALA A 146 13.27 14.01 7.27
C ALA A 146 14.59 13.28 6.99
N ASN A 147 15.69 13.75 7.60
CA ASN A 147 16.97 13.06 7.55
C ASN A 147 16.88 11.74 8.33
N VAL A 148 17.06 10.62 7.64
CA VAL A 148 17.04 9.28 8.24
C VAL A 148 18.47 8.80 8.47
N GLN A 149 18.77 8.37 9.70
CA GLN A 149 20.00 7.68 10.03
C GLN A 149 19.71 6.20 10.27
N CYS A 150 20.17 5.34 9.36
CA CYS A 150 20.06 3.88 9.51
C CYS A 150 21.23 3.35 10.33
N VAL A 151 20.95 2.69 11.46
CA VAL A 151 21.96 2.08 12.33
C VAL A 151 21.59 0.63 12.60
N GLU A 152 22.47 -0.30 12.22
CA GLU A 152 22.32 -1.71 12.56
C GLU A 152 22.95 -2.01 13.92
N VAL A 153 22.11 -2.40 14.89
CA VAL A 153 22.57 -2.73 16.26
C VAL A 153 22.64 -4.24 16.43
N TRP A 154 23.87 -4.77 16.37
CA TRP A 154 24.13 -6.20 16.53
C TRP A 154 24.18 -6.58 18.01
N CYS A 155 23.25 -7.44 18.44
CA CYS A 155 23.18 -7.92 19.82
C CYS A 155 23.75 -9.35 19.94
N PRO A 156 24.71 -9.62 20.84
CA PRO A 156 25.26 -10.96 21.00
C PRO A 156 24.21 -11.93 21.53
N MET A 157 24.22 -13.17 21.02
CA MET A 157 23.34 -14.24 21.52
C MET A 157 23.87 -14.78 22.84
N THR A 158 22.98 -14.95 23.81
CA THR A 158 23.37 -15.52 25.11
C THR A 158 23.73 -17.00 24.98
N GLY A 159 24.67 -17.49 25.79
CA GLY A 159 25.16 -18.87 25.72
C GLY A 159 24.07 -19.95 25.77
N PRO A 160 23.08 -19.87 26.68
CA PRO A 160 21.97 -20.82 26.74
C PRO A 160 21.14 -20.83 25.45
N PHE A 161 20.80 -19.66 24.91
CA PHE A 161 20.04 -19.55 23.67
C PHE A 161 20.84 -20.05 22.47
N MET A 162 22.13 -19.76 22.40
CA MET A 162 23.00 -20.22 21.32
C MET A 162 23.11 -21.76 21.30
N ARG A 163 23.18 -22.39 22.48
CA ARG A 163 23.19 -23.86 22.58
C ARG A 163 21.92 -24.46 22.01
N GLU A 164 20.76 -23.98 22.46
CA GLU A 164 19.45 -24.47 21.97
C GLU A 164 19.24 -24.14 20.49
N TYR A 165 19.80 -23.03 20.01
CA TYR A 165 19.71 -22.65 18.60
C TYR A 165 20.45 -23.62 17.68
N LEU A 166 21.62 -24.11 18.12
CA LEU A 166 22.41 -25.09 17.39
C LEU A 166 21.76 -26.49 17.40
N THR A 167 21.10 -26.87 18.49
CA THR A 167 20.43 -28.18 18.63
C THR A 167 19.02 -28.21 18.04
N ALA A 168 18.38 -27.05 17.86
CA ALA A 168 17.03 -26.96 17.31
C ALA A 168 16.96 -27.55 15.89
N SER A 169 16.01 -28.47 15.69
CA SER A 169 15.78 -29.16 14.41
C SER A 169 14.93 -28.34 13.43
N THR A 170 14.02 -27.51 13.93
CA THR A 170 13.05 -26.77 13.10
C THR A 170 13.44 -25.31 12.93
N ALA A 171 13.32 -24.78 11.70
CA ALA A 171 13.58 -23.37 11.38
C ALA A 171 12.76 -22.39 12.25
N ARG A 172 11.49 -22.71 12.52
CA ARG A 172 10.61 -21.91 13.41
C ARG A 172 11.17 -21.80 14.84
N MET A 173 11.75 -22.88 15.37
CA MET A 173 12.32 -22.89 16.71
C MET A 173 13.59 -22.03 16.77
N LYS A 174 14.44 -22.16 15.76
CA LYS A 174 15.62 -21.29 15.57
C LYS A 174 15.23 -19.81 15.50
N GLN A 175 14.15 -19.49 14.78
CA GLN A 175 13.60 -18.14 14.72
C GLN A 175 13.20 -17.59 16.09
N LEU A 176 12.41 -18.35 16.84
CA LEU A 176 12.00 -17.93 18.19
C LEU A 176 13.20 -17.67 19.10
N LEU A 177 14.24 -18.50 19.03
CA LEU A 177 15.43 -18.37 19.87
C LEU A 177 16.23 -17.09 19.59
N TYR A 178 16.44 -16.70 18.33
CA TYR A 178 17.16 -15.43 18.06
C TYR A 178 16.27 -14.19 18.22
N VAL A 179 14.94 -14.33 18.13
CA VAL A 179 13.98 -13.23 18.36
C VAL A 179 13.87 -12.94 19.85
N MET A 180 13.68 -13.98 20.67
CA MET A 180 13.53 -13.86 22.12
C MET A 180 14.86 -13.74 22.88
N ASN A 181 15.95 -13.35 22.19
CA ASN A 181 17.25 -13.18 22.83
C ASN A 181 17.19 -12.04 23.87
N PRO A 182 17.48 -12.29 25.16
CA PRO A 182 17.44 -11.27 26.21
C PRO A 182 18.33 -10.06 25.93
N ALA A 183 19.42 -10.24 25.18
CA ALA A 183 20.28 -9.12 24.80
C ALA A 183 19.58 -8.13 23.84
N LYS A 184 18.72 -8.63 22.93
CA LYS A 184 17.91 -7.77 22.05
C LYS A 184 16.87 -7.00 22.85
N LEU A 185 16.20 -7.66 23.80
CA LEU A 185 15.22 -7.00 24.67
C LEU A 185 15.84 -5.84 25.46
N ARG A 186 17.03 -6.05 26.04
CA ARG A 186 17.77 -4.98 26.74
C ARG A 186 18.16 -3.84 25.81
N ALA A 187 18.57 -4.14 24.58
CA ALA A 187 18.91 -3.10 23.60
C ALA A 187 17.66 -2.29 23.19
N THR A 188 16.52 -2.95 22.97
CA THR A 188 15.25 -2.28 22.68
C THR A 188 14.81 -1.40 23.84
N GLU A 189 14.84 -1.90 25.08
CA GLU A 189 14.51 -1.13 26.28
C GLU A 189 15.42 0.10 26.43
N PHE A 190 16.72 -0.07 26.24
CA PHE A 190 17.68 1.03 26.27
C PHE A 190 17.35 2.10 25.22
N LEU A 191 17.07 1.71 23.97
CA LEU A 191 16.74 2.63 22.89
C LEU A 191 15.42 3.36 23.14
N VAL A 192 14.40 2.67 23.68
CA VAL A 192 13.12 3.29 24.01
C VAL A 192 13.33 4.36 25.07
N ASN A 193 13.96 4.03 26.20
CA ASN A 193 14.21 4.98 27.29
C ASN A 193 15.05 6.18 26.81
N PHE A 194 16.08 5.92 26.00
CA PHE A 194 16.94 6.95 25.43
C PHE A 194 16.20 7.96 24.55
N HIS A 195 15.21 7.52 23.78
CA HIS A 195 14.40 8.38 22.93
C HIS A 195 13.22 9.02 23.70
N GLU A 196 12.69 8.37 24.73
CA GLU A 196 11.68 8.95 25.62
C GLU A 196 12.25 10.12 26.43
N GLU A 197 13.48 10.01 26.94
CA GLU A 197 14.18 11.10 27.63
C GLU A 197 14.38 12.34 26.74
N ARG A 198 14.40 12.16 25.42
CA ARG A 198 14.49 13.25 24.42
C ARG A 198 13.13 13.82 24.04
N GLY A 199 12.04 13.17 24.43
CA GLY A 199 10.68 13.51 24.01
C GLY A 199 10.35 13.12 22.57
N ASP A 200 11.10 12.19 21.97
CA ASP A 200 10.86 11.70 20.62
C ASP A 200 9.68 10.72 20.60
N LYS A 201 8.96 10.65 19.47
CA LYS A 201 7.95 9.61 19.23
C LYS A 201 8.62 8.35 18.70
N ILE A 202 8.32 7.21 19.31
CA ILE A 202 8.98 5.92 19.01
C ILE A 202 7.96 4.94 18.44
N ILE A 203 8.40 4.14 17.47
CA ILE A 203 7.66 2.99 16.95
C ILE A 203 8.58 1.78 16.93
N VAL A 204 8.09 0.65 17.44
CA VAL A 204 8.77 -0.65 17.40
C VAL A 204 7.94 -1.58 16.52
N PHE A 205 8.55 -2.08 15.45
CA PHE A 205 7.93 -2.99 14.48
C PHE A 205 8.17 -4.45 14.83
#